data_AF-A0A519C1V2-F1
#
_entry.id   AF-A0A519C1V2-F1
#
_cell.length_a   1.000
_cell.length_b   1.000
_cell.length_c   1.000
_cell.angle_alpha   90.00
_cell.angle_beta   90.00
_cell.angle_gamma   90.00
#
_symmetry.space_group_name_H-M   'P 1'
#
loop_
_entity.id
_entity.type
_entity.pdbx_description
1 polymer ?
#
loop_
_entity_poly.entity_id
_entity_poly.type
_entity_poly.pdbx_seq_one_letter_code
_entity_poly.pdbx_strand_id
1 'polypeptide(L)' 'GFIWSDHPYGTAFFSLTGLHGLHVLIGLVVFMVVIFLMKKGHYEIARHDSFRAVTMYWHFVDAVWILLFLIVYLEVI' A
#
# COMPACT_ATOMS: atom_id res chain seq x y z
N GLY A 1 22.33 7.55 9.33
CA GLY A 1 20.86 7.61 9.26
C GLY A 1 20.42 9.02 9.56
N PHE A 2 19.39 9.51 8.90
CA PHE A 2 18.83 10.84 9.10
C PHE A 2 17.49 10.73 9.86
N ILE A 3 17.17 11.73 10.68
CA ILE A 3 15.90 11.89 11.40
C ILE A 3 14.99 12.87 10.66
N TRP A 4 13.68 12.84 10.97
CA TRP A 4 12.63 13.58 10.27
C TRP A 4 12.87 15.10 10.19
N SER A 5 13.67 15.65 11.10
CA SER A 5 13.96 17.09 11.23
C SER A 5 15.34 17.51 10.69
N ASP A 6 16.13 16.61 10.09
CA ASP A 6 17.50 16.97 9.67
C ASP A 6 17.52 17.93 8.47
N HIS A 7 16.84 17.57 7.38
CA HIS A 7 16.82 18.33 6.13
C HIS A 7 15.50 18.11 5.36
N PRO A 8 15.17 18.99 4.40
CA PRO A 8 13.95 18.85 3.58
C PRO A 8 13.79 17.46 2.94
N TYR A 9 14.90 16.83 2.55
CA TYR A 9 14.92 15.45 2.06
C TYR A 9 14.43 14.44 3.10
N GLY A 10 14.86 14.56 4.36
CA GLY A 10 14.44 13.68 5.44
C GLY A 10 12.94 13.80 5.71
N THR A 11 12.42 15.02 5.78
CA THR A 11 10.97 15.23 5.93
C THR A 11 10.19 14.63 4.76
N ALA A 12 10.62 14.87 3.51
CA ALA A 12 9.96 14.31 2.33
C ALA A 12 10.01 12.77 2.29
N PHE A 13 11.19 12.18 2.55
CA PHE A 13 11.41 10.74 2.63
C PHE A 13 10.40 10.08 3.57
N PHE A 14 10.36 10.60 4.79
CA PHE A 14 9.58 9.99 5.84
C PHE A 14 8.08 10.27 5.68
N SER A 15 7.67 11.44 5.18
CA SER A 15 6.28 11.72 4.83
C SER A 15 5.76 10.82 3.71
N LEU A 16 6.52 10.66 2.62
CA LEU A 16 6.12 9.82 1.48
C LEU A 16 6.08 8.33 1.86
N THR A 17 7.15 7.85 2.50
CA THR A 17 7.24 6.45 2.94
C THR A 17 6.22 6.14 4.03
N GLY A 18 6.00 7.06 4.97
CA GLY A 18 5.02 6.91 6.05
C GLY A 18 3.58 6.89 5.51
N LEU A 19 3.24 7.79 4.59
CA LEU A 19 1.93 7.79 3.93
C LEU A 19 1.69 6.48 3.17
N HIS A 20 2.70 6.02 2.42
CA HIS A 20 2.62 4.77 1.69
C HIS A 20 2.44 3.56 2.63
N GLY A 21 3.23 3.49 3.71
CA GLY A 21 3.11 2.44 4.72
C GLY A 21 1.73 2.41 5.38
N LEU A 22 1.13 3.58 5.64
CA LEU A 22 -0.25 3.67 6.13
C LEU A 22 -1.26 3.09 5.11
N HIS A 23 -1.09 3.39 3.82
CA HIS A 23 -1.96 2.83 2.77
C HIS A 23 -1.82 1.31 2.66
N VAL A 24 -0.59 0.77 2.74
CA VAL A 24 -0.34 -0.68 2.77
C VAL A 24 -1.05 -1.33 3.96
N LEU A 25 -0.98 -0.72 5.15
CA LEU A 25 -1.64 -1.23 6.35
C LEU A 25 -3.17 -1.29 6.17
N ILE A 26 -3.77 -0.23 5.63
CA ILE A 26 -5.21 -0.18 5.31
C ILE A 26 -5.55 -1.28 4.31
N GLY A 27 -4.75 -1.43 3.25
CA GLY A 27 -4.88 -2.48 2.25
C GLY A 27 -4.86 -3.88 2.87
N LEU A 28 -3.93 -4.13 3.78
CA LEU A 28 -3.79 -5.40 4.47
C LEU A 28 -5.03 -5.74 5.31
N VAL A 29 -5.58 -4.75 6.02
CA VAL A 29 -6.82 -4.89 6.80
C VAL A 29 -7.99 -5.23 5.89
N VAL A 30 -8.17 -4.50 4.78
CA VAL A 30 -9.23 -4.77 3.80
C VAL A 30 -9.06 -6.17 3.20
N PHE A 31 -7.83 -6.58 2.87
CA PHE A 31 -7.53 -7.90 2.33
C PHE A 31 -7.88 -9.02 3.33
N MET A 32 -7.50 -8.87 4.61
CA MET A 32 -7.86 -9.80 5.67
C MET A 32 -9.37 -9.93 5.85
N VAL A 33 -10.10 -8.81 5.82
CA VAL A 33 -11.56 -8.78 5.91
C VAL A 33 -12.18 -9.53 4.72
N VAL A 34 -11.74 -9.26 3.50
CA VAL A 34 -12.26 -9.93 2.29
C VAL A 34 -12.01 -11.43 2.33
N ILE A 35 -10.81 -11.88 2.69
CA ILE A 35 -10.49 -13.30 2.85
C ILE A 35 -11.39 -13.94 3.93
N PHE A 36 -11.61 -13.25 5.05
CA PHE A 36 -12.45 -13.74 6.12
C PHE A 36 -13.93 -13.88 5.68
N LEU A 37 -14.48 -12.89 4.99
CA LEU A 37 -15.84 -12.98 4.44
C LEU A 37 -15.96 -14.08 3.39
N MET A 38 -14.93 -14.28 2.56
CA MET A 38 -14.90 -15.34 1.57
C MET A 38 -14.89 -16.73 2.23
N LYS A 39 -14.10 -16.93 3.29
CA LYS A 39 -14.10 -18.18 4.09
C LYS A 39 -15.43 -18.47 4.77
N LYS A 40 -16.19 -17.43 5.15
CA LYS A 40 -17.55 -17.57 5.68
C LYS A 40 -18.63 -17.83 4.61
N GLY A 41 -18.26 -18.01 3.34
CA GLY A 41 -19.20 -18.32 2.27
C GLY A 41 -20.10 -17.14 1.86
N HIS A 42 -19.78 -15.90 2.26
CA HIS A 42 -20.58 -14.71 1.95
C HIS A 42 -20.33 -14.15 0.53
N TYR A 43 -19.48 -14.81 -0.25
CA TYR A 43 -19.19 -14.49 -1.64
C TYR A 43 -19.91 -15.49 -2.54
N GLU A 44 -21.12 -15.13 -2.99
CA GLU A 44 -21.73 -15.73 -4.17
C GLU A 44 -20.96 -15.32 -5.44
N ILE A 45 -21.01 -16.18 -6.45
CA ILE A 45 -20.32 -16.09 -7.76
C ILE A 45 -20.59 -14.74 -8.49
N ALA A 46 -21.61 -13.98 -8.07
CA ALA A 46 -21.94 -12.66 -8.62
C ALA A 46 -21.24 -11.46 -7.94
N ARG A 47 -20.57 -11.61 -6.79
CA ARG A 47 -19.88 -10.51 -6.07
C ARG A 47 -18.38 -10.41 -6.35
N HIS A 48 -17.93 -10.90 -7.51
CA HIS A 48 -16.52 -10.84 -7.92
C HIS A 48 -15.97 -9.40 -8.05
N ASP A 49 -16.83 -8.40 -8.19
CA ASP A 49 -16.40 -7.00 -8.33
C ASP A 49 -15.71 -6.47 -7.08
N SER A 50 -16.18 -6.82 -5.87
CA SER A 50 -15.52 -6.40 -4.63
C SER A 50 -14.14 -7.02 -4.49
N PHE A 51 -13.98 -8.29 -4.89
CA PHE A 51 -12.68 -8.96 -4.90
C PHE A 51 -11.74 -8.32 -5.94
N ARG A 52 -12.24 -8.09 -7.16
CA ARG A 52 -11.46 -7.44 -8.23
C ARG A 52 -11.01 -6.04 -7.84
N ALA A 53 -11.86 -5.27 -7.18
CA ALA A 53 -11.53 -3.95 -6.67
C ALA A 53 -10.39 -4.00 -5.63
N VAL A 54 -10.44 -4.99 -4.72
CA VAL A 54 -9.41 -5.16 -3.68
C VAL A 54 -8.09 -5.64 -4.27
N THR A 55 -8.12 -6.55 -5.24
CA THR A 55 -6.92 -6.96 -5.98
C THR A 55 -6.31 -5.80 -6.77
N MET A 56 -7.14 -4.98 -7.44
CA MET A 56 -6.69 -3.80 -8.16
C MET A 56 -6.10 -2.74 -7.22
N TYR A 57 -6.71 -2.55 -6.04
CA TYR A 57 -6.16 -1.69 -4.99
C TYR A 57 -4.77 -2.17 -4.54
N TRP A 58 -4.59 -3.48 -4.35
CA TRP A 58 -3.28 -4.02 -4.01
C TRP A 58 -2.26 -3.72 -5.12
N HIS A 59 -2.57 -4.05 -6.38
CA HIS A 59 -1.65 -3.76 -7.49
C HIS A 59 -1.31 -2.27 -7.64
N PHE A 60 -2.27 -1.37 -7.36
CA PHE A 60 -2.01 0.06 -7.32
C PHE A 60 -0.99 0.42 -6.23
N VAL A 61 -1.16 -0.10 -5.02
CA VAL A 61 -0.21 0.12 -3.91
C VAL A 61 1.18 -0.41 -4.28
N ASP A 62 1.29 -1.60 -4.86
CA ASP A 62 2.58 -2.18 -5.29
C ASP A 62 3.28 -1.32 -6.36
N ALA A 63 2.55 -0.84 -7.37
CA ALA A 63 3.11 0.04 -8.40
C ALA A 63 3.63 1.38 -7.83
N VAL A 64 2.90 1.98 -6.88
CA VAL A 64 3.33 3.19 -6.18
C VAL A 64 4.58 2.92 -5.35
N TRP A 65 4.69 1.74 -4.73
CA TRP A 65 5.87 1.38 -3.96
C TRP A 65 7.12 1.28 -4.82
N ILE A 66 7.02 0.63 -5.98
CA ILE A 66 8.12 0.53 -6.95
C ILE A 66 8.57 1.94 -7.36
N LEU A 67 7.63 2.83 -7.71
CA LEU A 67 7.96 4.21 -8.06
C LEU A 67 8.65 4.97 -6.92
N LEU A 68 8.13 4.86 -5.69
CA LEU A 68 8.76 5.48 -4.52
C LEU A 68 10.15 4.90 -4.26
N PHE A 69 10.34 3.59 -4.41
CA PHE A 69 11.64 2.95 -4.25
C PHE A 69 12.66 3.48 -5.27
N LEU A 70 12.24 3.63 -6.53
CA LEU A 70 13.09 4.21 -7.58
C LEU A 70 13.50 5.66 -7.25
N ILE A 71 12.55 6.51 -6.87
CA ILE A 71 12.81 7.93 -6.58
C ILE A 71 13.66 8.09 -5.31
N VAL A 72 13.34 7.33 -4.27
CA VAL A 72 13.93 7.54 -2.94
C VAL A 72 15.26 6.81 -2.76
N TYR A 73 15.37 5.59 -3.26
CA TYR A 73 16.55 4.76 -3.04
C TYR A 73 17.51 4.74 -4.24
N LEU A 74 17.02 5.00 -5.45
CA LEU A 74 17.82 4.91 -6.67
C LEU A 74 18.36 6.26 -7.14
N GLU A 75 17.71 7.39 -6.85
CA GLU A 75 18.28 8.74 -7.08
C GLU A 75 19.43 9.11 -6.12
N VAL A 76 19.71 8.27 -5.12
CA VAL A 76 20.77 8.47 -4.12
C VAL A 76 22.07 7.72 -4.49
N ILE A 77 22.10 7.00 -5.63
CA ILE A 77 23.30 6.37 -6.21
C ILE A 77 23.84 7.25 -7.34
#